data_AF-A0A7S3TM11-F1
#
_entry.id   AF-A0A7S3TM11-F1
#
_cell.length_a   1.000
_cell.length_b   1.000
_cell.length_c   1.000
_cell.angle_alpha   90.00
_cell.angle_beta   90.00
_cell.angle_gamma   90.00
#
_symmetry.space_group_name_H-M   'P 1'
#
loop_
_entity.id
_entity.type
_entity.pdbx_description
1 polymer ?
#
loop_
_entity_poly.entity_id
_entity_poly.type
_entity_poly.pdbx_seq_one_letter_code
_entity_poly.pdbx_strand_id
1 'polypeptide(L)'
;MQRTCLVLIALVGAAGALKVDSSPDVSAQVAEEARENIQIHDGFLSQEVKDDQAVRQVKADRDLSALQTPGRWVVALDKDMKTEMLVQRSASPVIKDPCGSIACGALTCPAGFAVTSVEGHCCPYCVNPAIKVESAITGATGSAGGKASTFCQDVWCFPTMCAKAIANPSASNGQCCPVCPAL
;
A
#
# COMPACT_ATOMS: atom_id res chain seq x y z
N MET A 1 -84.82 33.51 53.24
CA MET A 1 -84.35 32.36 52.42
C MET A 1 -82.96 32.72 51.89
N GLN A 2 -81.86 32.00 52.03
CA GLN A 2 -81.46 30.81 52.77
C GLN A 2 -79.92 30.72 52.59
N ARG A 3 -79.17 30.71 53.71
CA ARG A 3 -77.92 29.95 54.02
C ARG A 3 -76.79 29.91 52.95
N THR A 4 -75.49 30.08 53.21
CA THR A 4 -74.64 29.90 54.40
C THR A 4 -73.20 30.31 54.02
N CYS A 5 -72.45 30.89 54.96
CA CYS A 5 -71.00 31.13 54.88
C CYS A 5 -70.19 29.82 54.81
N LEU A 6 -69.00 29.86 54.19
CA LEU A 6 -67.77 29.23 54.70
C LEU A 6 -66.54 29.87 54.05
N VAL A 7 -65.75 30.55 54.89
CA VAL A 7 -64.41 31.06 54.62
C VAL A 7 -63.41 29.92 54.88
N LEU A 8 -62.35 29.80 54.07
CA LEU A 8 -61.05 29.26 54.51
C LEU A 8 -59.93 29.73 53.55
N ILE A 9 -58.80 30.10 54.15
CA ILE A 9 -57.66 30.89 53.69
C ILE A 9 -56.50 29.97 53.25
N ALA A 10 -55.68 30.35 52.25
CA ALA A 10 -54.21 30.18 52.28
C ALA A 10 -53.51 30.89 51.10
N LEU A 11 -52.45 31.65 51.43
CA LEU A 11 -51.52 32.33 50.51
C LEU A 11 -50.53 31.35 49.85
N VAL A 12 -49.92 31.78 48.73
CA VAL A 12 -48.45 31.80 48.43
C VAL A 12 -48.19 31.57 46.93
N GLY A 13 -47.39 32.45 46.32
CA GLY A 13 -46.62 32.13 45.10
C GLY A 13 -46.64 33.21 44.02
N ALA A 14 -45.70 34.16 44.10
CA ALA A 14 -45.37 35.04 42.99
C ALA A 14 -44.76 34.24 41.82
N ALA A 15 -45.23 34.49 40.61
CA ALA A 15 -44.47 34.21 39.39
C ALA A 15 -44.77 35.31 38.38
N GLY A 16 -43.89 36.32 38.34
CA GLY A 16 -43.89 37.30 37.27
C GLY A 16 -43.66 36.60 35.94
N ALA A 17 -44.60 36.78 35.00
CA ALA A 17 -44.36 36.46 33.61
C ALA A 17 -43.38 37.50 33.05
N LEU A 18 -42.09 37.24 33.18
CA LEU A 18 -41.05 37.93 32.41
C LEU A 18 -41.25 37.53 30.94
N LYS A 19 -41.96 38.40 30.21
CA LYS A 19 -41.90 38.42 28.74
C LYS A 19 -40.45 38.73 28.38
N VAL A 20 -39.73 37.71 27.93
CA VAL A 20 -38.46 37.90 27.22
C VAL A 20 -38.84 38.46 25.85
N ASP A 21 -38.68 39.77 25.70
CA ASP A 21 -38.83 40.48 24.44
C ASP A 21 -37.62 40.11 23.56
N SER A 22 -37.74 39.03 22.80
CA SER A 22 -36.83 38.79 21.68
C SER A 22 -37.17 39.82 20.61
N SER A 23 -36.41 40.93 20.60
CA SER A 23 -36.56 42.05 19.67
C SER A 23 -36.86 41.57 18.24
N PRO A 24 -37.89 42.11 17.55
CA PRO A 24 -38.29 41.70 16.20
C PRO A 24 -37.21 41.95 15.12
N ASP A 25 -36.16 42.68 15.48
CA ASP A 25 -35.02 42.97 14.61
C ASP A 25 -34.08 41.78 14.46
N VAL A 26 -33.86 41.00 15.52
CA VAL A 26 -32.92 39.86 15.51
C VAL A 26 -33.51 38.69 14.73
N SER A 27 -34.82 38.48 14.80
CA SER A 27 -35.49 37.43 14.02
C SER A 27 -35.58 37.78 12.52
N ALA A 28 -35.74 39.06 12.18
CA ALA A 28 -35.66 39.54 10.80
C ALA A 28 -34.23 39.41 10.24
N GLN A 29 -33.22 39.73 11.06
CA GLN A 29 -31.81 39.62 10.68
C GLN A 29 -31.37 38.16 10.53
N VAL A 30 -31.81 37.25 11.40
CA VAL A 30 -31.57 35.80 11.24
C VAL A 30 -32.30 35.24 10.01
N ALA A 31 -33.47 35.76 9.66
CA ALA A 31 -34.17 35.36 8.44
C ALA A 31 -33.47 35.88 7.16
N GLU A 32 -32.75 37.00 7.25
CA GLU A 32 -31.93 37.51 6.15
C GLU A 32 -30.56 36.81 6.08
N GLU A 33 -29.88 36.56 7.20
CA GLU A 33 -28.66 35.73 7.25
C GLU A 33 -28.92 34.28 6.81
N ALA A 34 -30.09 33.72 7.12
CA ALA A 34 -30.50 32.40 6.65
C ALA A 34 -30.70 32.35 5.13
N ARG A 35 -30.86 33.50 4.47
CA ARG A 35 -30.90 33.61 2.99
C ARG A 35 -29.52 33.79 2.38
N GLU A 36 -28.53 34.22 3.16
CA GLU A 36 -27.13 34.28 2.73
C GLU A 36 -26.40 32.93 2.85
N ASN A 37 -26.97 31.97 3.57
CA ASN A 37 -26.36 30.67 3.81
C ASN A 37 -27.21 29.54 3.23
N ILE A 38 -26.91 29.15 1.99
CA ILE A 38 -26.94 27.79 1.39
C ILE A 38 -26.74 27.99 -0.13
N GLN A 39 -25.49 28.23 -0.56
CA GLN A 39 -25.07 28.12 -1.97
C GLN A 39 -23.76 27.35 -2.12
N ILE A 40 -23.50 26.44 -1.20
CA ILE A 40 -22.32 25.58 -1.23
C ILE A 40 -22.64 24.24 -1.93
N HIS A 41 -23.90 23.81 -1.99
CA HIS A 41 -24.27 22.57 -2.69
C HIS A 41 -24.26 22.71 -4.21
N ASP A 42 -24.81 23.79 -4.78
CA ASP A 42 -24.87 23.96 -6.24
C ASP A 42 -23.48 24.23 -6.87
N GLY A 43 -22.61 24.92 -6.13
CA GLY A 43 -21.24 25.18 -6.56
C GLY A 43 -20.44 23.89 -6.71
N PHE A 44 -20.49 23.01 -5.70
CA PHE A 44 -19.78 21.72 -5.75
C PHE A 44 -20.42 20.74 -6.72
N LEU A 45 -21.75 20.67 -6.83
CA LEU A 45 -22.43 19.86 -7.84
C LEU A 45 -22.04 20.29 -9.26
N SER A 46 -21.98 21.59 -9.53
CA SER A 46 -21.58 22.10 -10.84
C SER A 46 -20.10 21.82 -11.16
N GLN A 47 -19.23 21.79 -10.15
CA GLN A 47 -17.82 21.44 -10.28
C GLN A 47 -17.65 19.94 -10.46
N GLU A 48 -18.38 19.11 -9.70
CA GLU A 48 -18.39 17.65 -9.83
C GLU A 48 -18.83 17.23 -11.24
N VAL A 49 -19.89 17.83 -11.80
CA VAL A 49 -20.34 17.53 -13.16
C VAL A 49 -19.27 17.90 -14.21
N LYS A 50 -18.58 19.02 -14.02
CA LYS A 50 -17.48 19.44 -14.91
C LYS A 50 -16.28 18.52 -14.79
N ASP A 51 -15.91 18.14 -13.58
CA ASP A 51 -14.81 17.22 -13.30
C ASP A 51 -15.12 15.82 -13.84
N ASP A 52 -16.35 15.33 -13.68
CA ASP A 52 -16.83 14.09 -14.26
C ASP A 52 -16.75 14.11 -15.79
N GLN A 53 -17.12 15.23 -16.42
CA GLN A 53 -17.00 15.40 -17.85
C GLN A 53 -15.53 15.39 -18.29
N ALA A 54 -14.65 16.07 -17.57
CA ALA A 54 -13.22 16.08 -17.85
C ALA A 54 -12.60 14.68 -17.68
N VAL A 55 -12.95 13.96 -16.61
CA VAL A 55 -12.52 12.59 -16.37
C VAL A 55 -13.00 11.66 -17.49
N ARG A 56 -14.25 11.81 -17.95
CA ARG A 56 -14.78 11.05 -19.08
C ARG A 56 -14.04 11.35 -20.38
N GLN A 57 -13.73 12.62 -20.64
CA GLN A 57 -12.96 13.02 -21.82
C GLN A 57 -11.56 12.43 -21.79
N VAL A 58 -10.85 12.53 -20.68
CA VAL A 58 -9.49 11.98 -20.53
C VAL A 58 -9.48 10.45 -20.61
N LYS A 59 -10.51 9.78 -20.09
CA LYS A 59 -10.69 8.32 -20.22
C LYS A 59 -11.09 7.88 -21.63
N ALA A 60 -11.79 8.72 -22.38
CA ALA A 60 -12.24 8.42 -23.75
C ALA A 60 -11.16 8.77 -24.79
N ASP A 61 -10.26 9.69 -24.46
CA ASP A 61 -9.12 10.02 -25.28
C ASP A 61 -8.20 8.80 -25.39
N ARG A 62 -8.03 8.32 -26.62
CA ARG A 62 -7.29 7.10 -26.94
C ARG A 62 -5.80 7.25 -26.62
N ASP A 63 -5.25 8.45 -26.78
CA ASP A 63 -3.84 8.73 -26.55
C ASP A 63 -3.55 8.82 -25.04
N LEU A 64 -4.49 9.36 -24.26
CA LEU A 64 -4.39 9.42 -22.80
C LEU A 64 -4.73 8.09 -22.11
N SER A 65 -5.63 7.30 -22.69
CA SER A 65 -5.93 5.93 -22.23
C SER A 65 -4.69 5.04 -22.27
N ALA A 66 -3.81 5.25 -23.26
CA ALA A 66 -2.54 4.54 -23.36
C ALA A 66 -1.57 4.92 -22.22
N LEU A 67 -1.68 6.13 -21.64
CA LEU A 67 -0.87 6.62 -20.52
C LEU A 67 -1.40 6.17 -19.16
N GLN A 68 -2.71 5.91 -19.04
CA GLN A 68 -3.38 5.52 -17.79
C GLN A 68 -3.12 4.08 -17.34
N THR A 69 -2.38 3.26 -18.10
CA THR A 69 -2.03 1.90 -17.67
C THR A 69 -0.87 1.94 -16.67
N PRO A 70 -1.07 1.53 -15.41
CA PRO A 70 -0.03 1.57 -14.40
C PRO A 70 1.16 0.68 -14.80
N GLY A 71 2.37 1.24 -14.77
CA GLY A 71 3.63 0.51 -14.96
C GLY A 71 4.19 0.47 -16.40
N ARG A 72 3.52 1.09 -17.38
CA ARG A 72 3.96 1.11 -18.79
C ARG A 72 4.82 2.31 -19.17
N TRP A 73 4.79 3.39 -18.40
CA TRP A 73 5.52 4.62 -18.70
C TRP A 73 6.41 5.03 -17.52
N VAL A 74 7.66 5.38 -17.80
CA VAL A 74 8.61 5.91 -16.81
C VAL A 74 9.11 7.26 -17.28
N VAL A 75 9.29 8.20 -16.35
CA VAL A 75 9.96 9.47 -16.64
C VAL A 75 11.47 9.18 -16.68
N ALA A 76 12.12 9.57 -17.77
CA ALA A 76 13.56 9.50 -17.95
C ALA A 76 14.09 10.88 -18.38
N LEU A 77 15.38 11.12 -18.19
CA LEU A 77 16.03 12.30 -18.73
C LEU A 77 16.51 12.02 -20.15
N ASP A 78 16.42 13.03 -21.02
CA ASP A 78 17.00 13.01 -22.35
C ASP A 78 18.54 12.91 -22.27
N LYS A 79 19.18 12.69 -23.41
CA LYS A 79 20.65 12.62 -23.56
C LYS A 79 21.37 13.84 -22.98
N ASP A 80 20.70 14.98 -22.89
CA ASP A 80 21.23 16.21 -22.28
C ASP A 80 21.15 16.24 -20.75
N MET A 81 20.58 15.21 -20.13
CA MET A 81 20.34 15.04 -18.69
C MET A 81 19.49 16.13 -18.04
N LYS A 82 18.75 16.92 -18.84
CA LYS A 82 17.98 18.07 -18.36
C LYS A 82 16.52 17.99 -18.74
N THR A 83 16.21 17.40 -19.89
CA THR A 83 14.84 17.36 -20.40
C THR A 83 14.15 16.08 -19.93
N GLU A 84 13.03 16.20 -19.21
CA GLU A 84 12.22 15.04 -18.82
C GLU A 84 11.40 14.52 -20.02
N MET A 85 11.42 13.21 -20.23
CA MET A 85 10.66 12.51 -21.28
C MET A 85 9.99 11.25 -20.73
N LEU A 86 8.85 10.88 -21.33
CA LEU A 86 8.15 9.64 -21.00
C LEU A 86 8.65 8.50 -21.90
N VAL A 87 9.26 7.47 -21.30
CA VAL A 87 9.68 6.26 -21.99
C VAL A 87 8.67 5.17 -21.76
N GLN A 88 8.13 4.62 -22.87
CA GLN A 88 7.31 3.42 -22.78
C GLN A 88 8.22 2.26 -22.38
N ARG A 89 7.99 1.68 -21.21
CA ARG A 89 8.44 0.34 -20.89
C ARG A 89 7.64 -0.61 -21.78
N SER A 90 8.12 -0.84 -23.00
CA SER A 90 7.68 -2.00 -23.77
C SER A 90 7.83 -3.20 -22.86
N ALA A 91 6.79 -4.06 -22.79
CA ALA A 91 6.91 -5.37 -22.15
C ALA A 91 8.27 -5.94 -22.54
N SER A 92 9.11 -6.23 -21.53
CA SER A 92 10.49 -6.63 -21.73
C SER A 92 10.53 -7.57 -22.93
N PRO A 93 11.45 -7.38 -23.90
CA PRO A 93 11.67 -8.44 -24.86
C PRO A 93 11.88 -9.68 -24.01
N VAL A 94 11.00 -10.68 -24.17
CA VAL A 94 11.21 -12.03 -23.62
C VAL A 94 12.66 -12.30 -23.96
N ILE A 95 13.53 -12.38 -22.95
CA ILE A 95 14.97 -12.50 -23.17
C ILE A 95 15.12 -13.79 -23.96
N LYS A 96 15.23 -13.65 -25.28
CA LYS A 96 15.48 -14.74 -26.20
C LYS A 96 16.87 -15.16 -25.84
N ASP A 97 16.96 -16.27 -25.09
CA ASP A 97 18.20 -16.96 -24.73
C ASP A 97 19.38 -16.01 -24.41
N PRO A 98 19.65 -15.68 -23.13
CA PRO A 98 20.83 -14.88 -22.77
C PRO A 98 22.17 -15.39 -23.33
N CYS A 99 22.24 -16.62 -23.86
CA CYS A 99 23.41 -17.20 -24.50
C CYS A 99 23.39 -17.15 -26.04
N GLY A 100 22.27 -16.76 -26.66
CA GLY A 100 22.05 -16.82 -28.11
C GLY A 100 22.94 -15.88 -28.94
N SER A 101 23.56 -14.87 -28.33
CA SER A 101 24.52 -13.96 -28.96
C SER A 101 25.98 -14.24 -28.60
N ILE A 102 26.26 -15.27 -27.77
CA ILE A 102 27.61 -15.56 -27.27
C ILE A 102 28.19 -16.75 -28.02
N ALA A 103 29.26 -16.52 -28.77
CA ALA A 103 30.09 -17.59 -29.31
C ALA A 103 31.14 -18.00 -28.27
N CYS A 104 31.01 -19.19 -27.70
CA CYS A 104 32.02 -19.73 -26.79
C CYS A 104 33.28 -20.16 -27.55
N GLY A 105 34.45 -19.83 -27.00
CA GLY A 105 35.74 -20.21 -27.59
C GLY A 105 36.04 -21.71 -27.47
N ALA A 106 36.93 -22.22 -28.32
CA ALA A 106 37.43 -23.59 -28.22
C ALA A 106 38.31 -23.74 -26.97
N LEU A 107 37.92 -24.64 -26.06
CA LEU A 107 38.60 -24.89 -24.79
C LEU A 107 39.35 -26.23 -24.85
N THR A 108 40.65 -26.19 -24.52
CA THR A 108 41.48 -27.38 -24.32
C THR A 108 41.81 -27.50 -22.83
N CYS A 109 41.23 -28.49 -22.15
CA CYS A 109 41.48 -28.68 -20.73
C CYS A 109 42.79 -29.46 -20.48
N PRO A 110 43.61 -29.04 -19.50
CA PRO A 110 44.75 -29.82 -19.02
C PRO A 110 44.33 -31.16 -18.41
N ALA A 111 45.28 -32.09 -18.28
CA ALA A 111 45.04 -33.41 -17.70
C ALA A 111 44.41 -33.31 -16.29
N GLY A 112 43.33 -34.07 -16.06
CA GLY A 112 42.57 -34.06 -14.81
C GLY A 112 41.40 -33.07 -14.78
N PHE A 113 41.23 -32.23 -15.80
CA PHE A 113 40.09 -31.34 -15.94
C PHE A 113 39.22 -31.77 -17.13
N ALA A 114 37.92 -31.84 -16.91
CA ALA A 114 36.93 -32.14 -17.94
C ALA A 114 36.15 -30.88 -18.30
N VAL A 115 35.78 -30.75 -19.58
CA VAL A 115 34.87 -29.69 -20.05
C VAL A 115 33.49 -29.97 -19.44
N THR A 116 32.97 -29.02 -18.68
CA THR A 116 31.64 -29.13 -18.05
C THR A 116 30.84 -27.86 -18.27
N SER A 117 29.52 -28.02 -18.43
CA SER A 117 28.56 -26.91 -18.53
C SER A 117 27.73 -26.90 -17.27
N VAL A 118 27.75 -25.77 -16.55
CA VAL A 118 26.96 -25.58 -15.32
C VAL A 118 25.74 -24.74 -15.63
N GLU A 119 24.62 -25.08 -14.99
CA GLU A 119 23.34 -24.38 -15.17
C GLU A 119 23.49 -22.88 -14.87
N GLY A 120 22.93 -22.03 -15.74
CA GLY A 120 23.05 -20.57 -15.66
C GLY A 120 24.34 -19.97 -16.25
N HIS A 121 25.26 -20.80 -16.78
CA HIS A 121 26.47 -20.32 -17.44
C HIS A 121 26.37 -20.57 -18.95
N CYS A 122 26.68 -19.55 -19.76
CA CYS A 122 26.57 -19.65 -21.21
C CYS A 122 27.71 -20.43 -21.87
N CYS A 123 28.88 -20.53 -21.23
CA CYS A 123 30.03 -21.23 -21.79
C CYS A 123 30.55 -22.31 -20.85
N PRO A 124 31.01 -23.44 -21.40
CA PRO A 124 31.59 -24.49 -20.60
C PRO A 124 32.97 -24.08 -20.07
N TYR A 125 33.43 -24.75 -19.02
CA TYR A 125 34.74 -24.54 -18.45
C TYR A 125 35.34 -25.85 -17.94
N CYS A 126 36.64 -25.83 -17.70
CA CYS A 126 37.41 -26.98 -17.26
C CYS A 126 37.24 -27.17 -15.74
N VAL A 127 36.60 -28.25 -15.32
CA VAL A 127 36.42 -28.61 -13.90
C VAL A 127 37.12 -29.91 -13.60
N ASN A 128 37.81 -29.98 -12.47
CA ASN A 128 38.39 -31.23 -11.98
C ASN A 128 37.39 -31.89 -11.02
N PRO A 129 36.76 -33.01 -11.40
CA PRO A 129 35.77 -33.71 -10.56
C PRO A 129 36.39 -34.35 -9.30
N ALA A 130 37.72 -34.49 -9.24
CA ALA A 130 38.41 -35.00 -8.05
C ALA A 130 38.56 -33.93 -6.95
N ILE A 131 38.33 -32.64 -7.26
CA ILE A 131 38.36 -31.55 -6.28
C ILE A 131 36.94 -31.38 -5.73
N LYS A 132 36.70 -31.92 -4.53
CA LYS A 132 35.45 -31.69 -3.79
C LYS A 132 35.53 -30.32 -3.13
N VAL A 133 34.99 -29.30 -3.80
CA VAL A 133 34.73 -28.01 -3.14
C VAL A 133 33.40 -28.17 -2.40
N GLU A 134 33.47 -28.45 -1.11
CA GLU A 134 32.27 -28.50 -0.28
C GLU A 134 31.58 -27.13 -0.34
N SER A 135 30.32 -27.11 -0.72
CA SER A 135 29.51 -25.89 -0.70
C SER A 135 29.38 -25.46 0.76
N ALA A 136 30.14 -24.44 1.16
CA ALA A 136 30.12 -23.88 2.52
C ALA A 136 28.72 -23.34 2.93
N ILE A 137 27.81 -23.22 1.96
CA ILE A 137 26.48 -22.62 2.11
C ILE A 137 25.46 -23.56 1.46
N THR A 138 24.81 -24.39 2.27
CA THR A 138 23.69 -25.27 1.86
C THR A 138 22.38 -24.48 1.80
N GLY A 139 22.40 -23.31 1.15
CA GLY A 139 21.25 -22.43 1.02
C GLY A 139 20.49 -22.18 2.33
N ALA A 140 19.18 -22.00 2.25
CA ALA A 140 18.32 -21.84 3.41
C ALA A 140 18.24 -23.12 4.29
N THR A 141 18.79 -24.27 3.89
CA THR A 141 18.60 -25.57 4.58
C THR A 141 19.84 -26.12 5.28
N GLY A 142 20.90 -25.32 5.45
CA GLY A 142 22.12 -25.74 6.15
C GLY A 142 21.94 -25.94 7.66
N SER A 143 23.00 -26.37 8.34
CA SER A 143 23.05 -26.48 9.82
C SER A 143 22.75 -25.15 10.54
N ALA A 144 23.04 -24.03 9.87
CA ALA A 144 22.66 -22.67 10.28
C ALA A 144 21.59 -22.03 9.36
N GLY A 145 20.98 -22.83 8.49
CA GLY A 145 19.91 -22.40 7.59
C GLY A 145 18.56 -22.30 8.30
N GLY A 146 17.60 -21.68 7.64
CA GLY A 146 16.21 -21.66 8.06
C GLY A 146 15.46 -22.98 7.86
N LYS A 147 14.36 -23.13 8.58
CA LYS A 147 13.38 -24.20 8.37
C LYS A 147 12.12 -23.61 7.77
N ALA A 148 11.47 -24.33 6.87
CA ALA A 148 10.16 -23.90 6.35
C ALA A 148 9.17 -23.69 7.52
N SER A 149 8.40 -22.61 7.46
CA SER A 149 7.37 -22.28 8.45
C SER A 149 6.22 -23.27 8.36
N THR A 150 5.74 -23.73 9.51
CA THR A 150 4.54 -24.57 9.61
C THR A 150 3.24 -23.76 9.46
N PHE A 151 3.31 -22.43 9.63
CA PHE A 151 2.12 -21.57 9.70
C PHE A 151 1.93 -20.69 8.46
N CYS A 152 3.00 -20.39 7.72
CA CYS A 152 2.95 -19.52 6.55
C CYS A 152 3.61 -20.19 5.34
N GLN A 153 2.88 -20.22 4.22
CA GLN A 153 3.38 -20.76 2.97
C GLN A 153 4.55 -19.91 2.45
N ASP A 154 5.57 -20.56 1.89
CA ASP A 154 6.78 -19.95 1.32
C ASP A 154 7.61 -19.09 2.30
N VAL A 155 7.45 -19.27 3.62
CA VAL A 155 8.25 -18.60 4.64
C VAL A 155 9.31 -19.54 5.20
N TRP A 156 10.56 -19.07 5.29
CA TRP A 156 11.68 -19.79 5.89
C TRP A 156 12.16 -19.08 7.16
N CYS A 157 12.17 -19.80 8.27
CA CYS A 157 12.49 -19.29 9.60
C CYS A 157 13.90 -19.68 10.01
N PHE A 158 14.78 -18.69 10.11
CA PHE A 158 16.15 -18.87 10.58
C PHE A 158 16.23 -19.00 12.10
N PRO A 159 17.23 -19.71 12.64
CA PRO A 159 17.46 -19.78 14.08
C PRO A 159 17.65 -18.37 14.66
N THR A 160 16.81 -18.01 15.62
CA THR A 160 16.91 -16.72 16.29
C THR A 160 18.03 -16.74 17.31
N MET A 161 18.93 -15.75 17.29
CA MET A 161 20.04 -15.61 18.24
C MET A 161 19.59 -14.99 19.58
N CYS A 162 18.39 -15.30 20.07
CA CYS A 162 17.86 -14.71 21.29
C CYS A 162 18.62 -15.24 22.51
N ALA A 163 18.99 -14.36 23.44
CA ALA A 163 19.55 -14.76 24.74
C ALA A 163 18.48 -15.31 25.71
N LYS A 164 17.21 -14.92 25.50
CA LYS A 164 16.04 -15.40 26.25
C LYS A 164 15.27 -16.45 25.44
N ALA A 165 14.42 -17.22 26.11
CA ALA A 165 13.55 -18.19 25.47
C ALA A 165 12.68 -17.53 24.38
N ILE A 166 12.59 -18.19 23.22
CA ILE A 166 11.89 -17.70 22.04
C ILE A 166 10.37 -17.83 22.22
N ALA A 167 9.61 -16.92 21.60
CA ALA A 167 8.18 -17.10 21.41
C ALA A 167 7.95 -17.85 20.09
N ASN A 168 7.42 -19.07 20.16
CA ASN A 168 7.16 -19.89 18.98
C ASN A 168 5.86 -19.45 18.27
N PRO A 169 5.80 -19.60 16.94
CA PRO A 169 4.57 -19.35 16.19
C PRO A 169 3.47 -20.33 16.62
N SER A 170 2.25 -19.83 16.70
CA SER A 170 1.05 -20.59 17.06
C SER A 170 -0.15 -20.09 16.25
N ALA A 171 -1.21 -20.90 16.18
CA ALA A 171 -2.44 -20.52 15.50
C ALA A 171 -3.13 -19.27 16.10
N SER A 172 -2.80 -18.89 17.34
CA SER A 172 -3.40 -17.76 18.05
C SER A 172 -2.57 -16.48 18.01
N ASN A 173 -1.26 -16.56 17.75
CA ASN A 173 -0.38 -15.39 17.76
C ASN A 173 -0.09 -14.80 16.38
N GLY A 174 -0.53 -15.45 15.30
CA GLY A 174 -0.39 -14.98 13.92
C GLY A 174 1.07 -14.86 13.43
N GLN A 175 2.01 -15.46 14.15
CA GLN A 175 3.43 -15.40 13.79
C GLN A 175 3.79 -16.53 12.83
N CYS A 176 4.62 -16.24 11.84
CA CYS A 176 5.14 -17.25 10.91
C CYS A 176 6.42 -17.92 11.43
N CYS A 177 7.24 -17.19 12.19
CA CYS A 177 8.55 -17.63 12.66
C CYS A 177 8.73 -17.35 14.14
N PRO A 178 9.67 -18.03 14.83
CA PRO A 178 9.98 -17.72 16.20
C PRO A 178 10.51 -16.28 16.31
N VAL A 179 10.11 -15.59 17.37
CA VAL A 179 10.56 -14.22 17.63
C VAL A 179 11.22 -14.14 19.00
N CYS A 180 12.19 -13.23 19.13
CA CYS A 180 12.67 -12.85 20.45
C CYS A 180 11.57 -12.06 21.17
N PRO A 181 11.21 -12.40 22.42
CA PRO A 181 10.36 -11.54 23.22
C PRO A 181 11.01 -10.15 23.38
N ALA A 182 10.19 -9.10 23.44
CA ALA A 182 10.67 -7.77 23.81
C ALA A 182 11.37 -7.85 25.18
N LEU A 183 12.52 -7.15 25.29
CA LEU A 183 13.42 -7.22 26.44
C LEU A 183 12.76 -6.85 27.76
#